data_AF-A0AAW9Q4W2-F1
#
_entry.id   AF-A0AAW9Q4W2-F1
#
_cell.length_a   1.000
_cell.length_b   1.000
_cell.length_c   1.000
_cell.angle_alpha   90.00
_cell.angle_beta   90.00
_cell.angle_gamma   90.00
#
_symmetry.space_group_name_H-M   'P 1'
#
loop_
_entity.id
_entity.type
_entity.pdbx_description
1 polymer ?
#
loop_
_entity_poly.entity_id
_entity_poly.type
_entity_poly.pdbx_seq_one_letter_code
_entity_poly.pdbx_strand_id
1 'polypeptide(L)'
;MASDPPRTTSEEQVFFNGRPAAIGSVGRLFLSIITLGIAWLWFWLKNINTRYLITSQRIVIETGIFSQKIDTIELYLIDDIQLEKPFSQRLMGTGNMLLITQDISTPKVYLERLPLDVRQLYELIRPYIQKGRQRYRMHNDEDFDRRS
;
A
#
# COMPACT_ATOMS: atom_id res chain seq x y z
N MET A 1 -49.19 -72.13 23.74
CA MET A 1 -49.08 -71.95 22.28
C MET A 1 -49.08 -70.45 22.04
N ALA A 2 -48.00 -69.75 21.72
CA ALA A 2 -46.61 -70.09 21.48
C ALA A 2 -45.77 -68.92 22.02
N SER A 3 -44.69 -69.19 22.74
CA SER A 3 -43.69 -68.17 23.08
C SER A 3 -42.94 -67.83 21.80
N ASP A 4 -43.19 -66.64 21.26
CA ASP A 4 -42.46 -66.07 20.13
C ASP A 4 -40.96 -66.02 20.51
N PRO A 5 -40.03 -66.61 19.74
CA PRO A 5 -38.62 -66.55 20.08
C PRO A 5 -38.12 -65.11 19.94
N PRO A 6 -37.21 -64.63 20.81
CA PRO A 6 -36.65 -63.30 20.65
C PRO A 6 -35.92 -63.23 19.30
N ARG A 7 -36.37 -62.32 18.44
CA ARG A 7 -35.66 -61.97 17.21
C ARG A 7 -34.23 -61.59 17.60
N THR A 8 -33.26 -62.35 17.13
CA THR A 8 -31.84 -62.01 17.22
C THR A 8 -31.63 -60.67 16.52
N THR A 9 -31.61 -59.58 17.28
CA THR A 9 -31.01 -58.33 16.81
C THR A 9 -29.55 -58.66 16.58
N SER A 10 -29.18 -58.87 15.31
CA SER A 10 -27.79 -59.02 14.89
C SER A 10 -26.99 -57.93 15.58
N GLU A 11 -26.06 -58.29 16.47
CA GLU A 11 -25.20 -57.35 17.18
C GLU A 11 -24.52 -56.45 16.15
N GLU A 12 -25.00 -55.21 16.03
CA GLU A 12 -24.48 -54.26 15.07
C GLU A 12 -23.06 -53.86 15.55
N GLN A 13 -22.05 -54.51 15.00
CA GLN A 13 -20.65 -54.17 15.30
C GLN A 13 -20.26 -52.91 14.53
N VAL A 14 -20.15 -51.81 15.26
CA VAL A 14 -19.64 -50.54 14.74
C VAL A 14 -18.11 -50.66 14.61
N PHE A 15 -17.63 -51.03 13.42
CA PHE A 15 -16.20 -51.21 13.14
C PHE A 15 -15.40 -49.90 13.18
N PHE A 16 -16.02 -48.75 12.91
CA PHE A 16 -15.37 -47.45 13.00
C PHE A 16 -16.41 -46.33 13.11
N ASN A 17 -16.33 -45.54 14.19
CA ASN A 17 -17.08 -44.30 14.34
C ASN A 17 -16.10 -43.20 14.72
N GLY A 18 -15.80 -42.30 13.79
CA GLY A 18 -14.87 -41.21 13.99
C GLY A 18 -14.91 -40.21 12.84
N ARG A 19 -14.40 -39.00 13.08
CA ARG A 19 -14.22 -37.99 12.04
C ARG A 19 -12.94 -38.33 11.25
N PRO A 20 -12.93 -38.28 9.90
CA PRO A 20 -11.70 -38.45 9.14
C PRO A 20 -10.68 -37.38 9.58
N ALA A 21 -9.38 -37.73 9.53
CA ALA A 21 -8.31 -36.82 9.90
C ALA A 21 -8.48 -35.47 9.17
N ALA A 22 -8.61 -34.38 9.93
CA ALA A 22 -8.88 -33.04 9.39
C ALA A 22 -7.81 -32.58 8.38
N ILE A 23 -6.59 -33.09 8.52
CA ILE A 23 -5.47 -32.87 7.60
C ILE A 23 -5.03 -34.23 7.08
N GLY A 24 -5.73 -34.75 6.07
CA GLY A 24 -5.41 -36.05 5.47
C GLY A 24 -4.14 -36.08 4.61
N SER A 25 -3.47 -34.93 4.39
CA SER A 25 -2.25 -34.88 3.56
C SER A 25 -1.36 -33.70 3.93
N VAL A 26 -0.12 -34.00 4.32
CA VAL A 26 0.96 -33.02 4.55
C VAL A 26 1.12 -32.08 3.34
N GLY A 27 0.88 -32.59 2.12
CA GLY A 27 0.91 -31.80 0.89
C GLY A 27 -0.03 -30.59 0.88
N ARG A 28 -1.19 -30.66 1.54
CA ARG A 28 -2.11 -29.51 1.64
C ARG A 28 -1.51 -28.38 2.48
N LEU A 29 -0.83 -28.72 3.57
CA LEU A 29 -0.14 -27.73 4.41
C LEU A 29 1.01 -27.07 3.63
N PHE A 30 1.80 -27.85 2.88
CA PHE A 30 2.85 -27.31 2.02
C PHE A 30 2.29 -26.35 0.96
N LEU A 31 1.21 -26.72 0.28
CA LEU A 31 0.53 -25.85 -0.67
C LEU A 31 0.07 -24.55 -0.01
N SER A 32 -0.58 -24.63 1.16
CA SER A 32 -1.01 -23.45 1.90
C SER A 32 0.16 -22.54 2.30
N ILE A 33 1.26 -23.10 2.78
CA ILE A 33 2.46 -22.34 3.16
C ILE A 33 3.08 -21.68 1.93
N ILE A 34 3.17 -22.38 0.81
CA ILE A 34 3.70 -21.83 -0.45
C ILE A 34 2.83 -20.68 -0.94
N THR A 35 1.50 -20.85 -0.95
CA THR A 35 0.58 -19.78 -1.36
C THR A 35 0.72 -18.53 -0.48
N LEU A 36 0.78 -18.70 0.85
CA LEU A 36 1.00 -17.59 1.78
C LEU A 36 2.38 -16.96 1.60
N GLY A 37 3.42 -17.76 1.39
CA GLY A 37 4.78 -17.29 1.16
C GLY A 37 4.91 -16.46 -0.12
N ILE A 38 4.30 -16.92 -1.22
CA ILE A 38 4.27 -16.18 -2.49
C ILE A 38 3.50 -14.87 -2.33
N ALA A 39 2.34 -14.89 -1.67
CA ALA A 39 1.56 -13.67 -1.40
C ALA A 39 2.38 -12.66 -0.58
N TRP A 40 3.02 -13.13 0.50
CA TRP A 40 3.88 -12.30 1.33
C TRP A 40 5.07 -11.73 0.55
N LEU A 41 5.74 -12.55 -0.25
CA LEU A 41 6.86 -12.14 -1.10
C LEU A 41 6.43 -11.07 -2.11
N TRP A 42 5.25 -11.22 -2.71
CA TRP A 42 4.71 -10.22 -3.64
C TRP A 42 4.44 -8.88 -2.97
N PHE A 43 3.81 -8.87 -1.79
CA PHE A 43 3.62 -7.64 -1.00
C PHE A 43 4.94 -7.01 -0.58
N TRP A 44 5.93 -7.81 -0.19
CA TRP A 44 7.26 -7.34 0.18
C TRP A 44 7.99 -6.71 -1.00
N LEU A 45 8.00 -7.39 -2.16
CA LEU A 45 8.59 -6.89 -3.40
C LEU A 45 7.92 -5.59 -3.86
N LYS A 46 6.59 -5.48 -3.73
CA LYS A 46 5.86 -4.25 -4.08
C LYS A 46 6.31 -3.07 -3.21
N ASN A 47 6.52 -3.28 -1.91
CA ASN A 47 6.87 -2.20 -0.99
C ASN A 47 8.31 -1.72 -1.17
N ILE A 48 9.26 -2.63 -1.45
CA ILE A 48 10.68 -2.26 -1.57
C ILE A 48 11.01 -1.54 -2.89
N ASN A 49 10.13 -1.66 -3.88
CA ASN A 49 10.32 -1.09 -5.22
C ASN A 49 9.68 0.28 -5.42
N THR A 50 9.30 0.96 -4.33
CA THR A 50 8.85 2.35 -4.37
C THR A 50 9.95 3.23 -3.79
N ARG A 51 10.44 4.20 -4.56
CA ARG A 51 11.42 5.20 -4.12
C ARG A 51 10.85 6.60 -4.27
N TYR A 52 11.04 7.40 -3.23
CA TYR A 52 10.64 8.80 -3.18
C TYR A 52 11.89 9.67 -3.11
N LEU A 53 12.07 10.54 -4.09
CA LEU A 53 13.14 11.54 -4.12
C LEU A 53 12.50 12.92 -4.04
N ILE A 54 12.70 13.60 -2.92
CA ILE A 54 12.18 14.94 -2.67
C ILE A 54 13.34 15.93 -2.78
N THR A 55 13.21 16.87 -3.70
CA THR A 55 14.20 17.93 -3.92
C THR A 55 13.59 19.30 -3.63
N SER A 56 14.40 20.36 -3.70
CA SER A 56 13.92 21.74 -3.53
C SER A 56 13.01 22.25 -4.65
N GLN A 57 12.88 21.51 -5.77
CA GLN A 57 12.15 21.95 -6.96
C GLN A 57 11.08 20.95 -7.42
N ARG A 58 11.28 19.66 -7.16
CA ARG A 58 10.40 18.59 -7.62
C ARG A 58 10.41 17.37 -6.70
N ILE A 59 9.35 16.60 -6.76
CA ILE A 59 9.21 15.28 -6.16
C ILE A 59 9.23 14.26 -7.30
N VAL A 60 10.12 13.29 -7.21
CA VAL A 60 10.22 12.17 -8.15
C VAL A 60 9.79 10.90 -7.43
N ILE A 61 8.86 10.18 -8.04
CA ILE A 61 8.28 8.94 -7.53
C ILE A 61 8.62 7.84 -8.53
N GLU A 62 9.47 6.92 -8.10
CA GLU A 62 9.85 5.76 -8.90
C GLU A 62 9.11 4.55 -8.35
N THR A 63 8.29 3.89 -9.16
CA THR A 63 7.52 2.72 -8.74
C THR A 63 7.59 1.62 -9.79
N GLY A 64 7.80 0.38 -9.37
CA GLY A 64 7.57 -0.80 -10.21
C GLY A 64 8.62 -1.90 -10.06
N ILE A 65 8.20 -3.15 -10.26
CA ILE A 65 9.06 -4.33 -10.00
C ILE A 65 9.81 -4.76 -11.26
N PHE A 66 9.10 -4.87 -12.38
CA PHE A 66 9.65 -5.29 -13.67
C PHE A 66 9.68 -4.15 -14.69
N SER A 67 8.72 -3.24 -14.61
CA SER A 67 8.64 -2.01 -15.41
C SER A 67 8.64 -0.83 -14.44
N GLN A 68 9.61 0.06 -14.59
CA GLN A 68 9.75 1.24 -13.76
C GLN A 68 8.92 2.37 -14.34
N LYS A 69 8.00 2.90 -13.53
CA LYS A 69 7.29 4.15 -13.80
C LYS A 69 7.94 5.26 -12.99
N ILE A 70 8.30 6.35 -13.65
CA ILE A 70 8.90 7.53 -13.03
C ILE A 70 7.91 8.68 -13.19
N ASP A 71 7.30 9.11 -12.10
CA ASP A 71 6.40 10.26 -12.07
C ASP A 71 7.14 11.44 -11.42
N THR A 72 7.15 12.60 -12.08
CA THR A 72 7.80 13.81 -11.56
C THR A 72 6.78 14.92 -11.41
N ILE A 73 6.69 15.49 -10.22
CA ILE A 73 5.81 16.64 -9.92
C ILE A 73 6.65 17.81 -9.43
N GLU A 74 6.48 18.97 -10.04
CA GLU A 74 7.16 20.19 -9.62
C GLU A 74 6.52 20.76 -8.35
N LEU A 75 7.35 21.22 -7.42
CA LEU A 75 6.89 21.71 -6.10
C LEU A 75 5.96 22.91 -6.22
N TYR A 76 6.14 23.77 -7.23
CA TYR A 76 5.31 24.96 -7.38
C TYR A 76 3.87 24.64 -7.82
N LEU A 77 3.65 23.47 -8.46
CA LEU A 77 2.34 22.97 -8.87
C LEU A 77 1.52 22.40 -7.70
N ILE A 78 2.15 22.15 -6.55
CA ILE A 78 1.48 21.64 -5.36
C ILE A 78 0.64 22.77 -4.75
N ASP A 79 -0.66 22.55 -4.60
CA ASP A 79 -1.62 23.45 -3.97
C ASP A 79 -1.74 23.26 -2.48
N ASP A 80 -1.91 22.01 -2.08
CA ASP A 80 -2.13 21.67 -0.69
C ASP A 80 -1.52 20.30 -0.38
N ILE A 81 -1.19 20.09 0.89
CA ILE A 81 -0.62 18.85 1.40
C ILE A 81 -1.43 18.41 2.60
N GLN A 82 -2.03 17.23 2.49
CA GLN A 82 -2.77 16.60 3.56
C GLN A 82 -1.95 15.47 4.18
N LEU A 83 -1.91 15.43 5.51
CA LEU A 83 -1.16 14.42 6.26
C LEU A 83 -2.14 13.40 6.83
N GLU A 84 -1.92 12.13 6.52
CA GLU A 84 -2.75 11.04 7.01
C GLU A 84 -1.89 10.05 7.80
N LYS A 85 -2.34 9.69 8.99
CA LYS A 85 -1.63 8.74 9.86
C LYS A 85 -2.60 7.78 10.54
N PRO A 86 -3.04 6.71 9.85
CA PRO A 86 -3.96 5.72 10.42
C PRO A 86 -3.31 4.99 11.60
N PHE A 87 -4.14 4.40 12.48
CA PHE A 87 -3.68 3.78 13.73
C PHE A 87 -2.57 2.73 13.54
N SER A 88 -2.69 1.87 12.53
CA SER A 88 -1.68 0.85 12.21
C SER A 88 -0.33 1.47 11.86
N GLN A 89 -0.32 2.53 11.05
CA GLN A 89 0.91 3.24 10.69
C GLN A 89 1.50 4.02 11.86
N ARG A 90 0.65 4.54 12.77
CA ARG A 90 1.11 5.15 14.03
C ARG A 90 1.92 4.18 14.87
N LEU A 91 1.48 2.93 14.95
CA LEU A 91 2.20 1.88 15.67
C LEU A 91 3.50 1.49 14.96
N MET A 92 3.50 1.49 13.63
CA MET A 92 4.69 1.18 12.80
C MET A 92 5.67 2.35 12.64
N GLY A 93 5.35 3.54 13.18
CA GLY A 93 6.18 4.74 13.02
C GLY A 93 6.16 5.35 11.62
N THR A 94 5.22 4.96 10.75
CA THR A 94 5.10 5.47 9.38
C THR A 94 3.94 6.47 9.22
N GLY A 95 3.89 7.19 8.11
CA GLY A 95 2.77 8.05 7.76
C GLY A 95 2.60 8.21 6.25
N ASN A 96 1.46 8.79 5.85
CA ASN A 96 1.12 9.09 4.47
C ASN A 96 0.98 10.60 4.26
N MET A 97 1.23 11.03 3.02
CA MET A 97 1.08 12.41 2.58
C MET A 97 0.35 12.43 1.24
N LEU A 98 -0.77 13.14 1.16
CA LEU A 98 -1.53 13.39 -0.06
C LEU A 98 -1.19 14.79 -0.56
N LEU A 99 -0.63 14.87 -1.76
CA LEU A 99 -0.35 16.12 -2.46
C LEU A 99 -1.51 16.40 -3.42
N ILE A 100 -2.07 17.60 -3.31
CA ILE A 100 -3.05 18.12 -4.25
C ILE A 100 -2.31 19.03 -5.21
N THR A 101 -2.45 18.81 -6.52
CA THR A 101 -1.71 19.54 -7.54
C THR A 101 -2.62 20.25 -8.53
N GLN A 102 -2.12 21.32 -9.15
CA GLN A 102 -2.78 22.04 -10.23
C GLN A 102 -2.74 21.31 -11.59
N ASP A 103 -1.95 20.24 -11.71
CA ASP A 103 -1.85 19.47 -12.93
C ASP A 103 -3.18 18.74 -13.22
N ILE A 104 -3.72 18.98 -14.41
CA ILE A 104 -4.98 18.40 -14.90
C ILE A 104 -4.85 16.87 -15.04
N SER A 105 -3.66 16.38 -15.40
CA SER A 105 -3.41 14.97 -15.64
C SER A 105 -3.31 14.16 -14.34
N THR A 106 -2.80 14.76 -13.27
CA THR A 106 -2.46 14.07 -12.02
C THR A 106 -2.85 14.88 -10.79
N PRO A 107 -4.15 15.13 -10.53
CA PRO A 107 -4.60 16.08 -9.50
C PRO A 107 -4.28 15.67 -8.06
N LYS A 108 -4.04 14.38 -7.81
CA LYS A 108 -3.77 13.81 -6.48
C LYS A 108 -2.62 12.84 -6.55
N VAL A 109 -1.64 13.02 -5.67
CA VAL A 109 -0.46 12.17 -5.57
C VAL A 109 -0.30 11.67 -4.14
N TYR A 110 -0.15 10.35 -3.98
CA TYR A 110 -0.01 9.71 -2.67
C TYR A 110 1.43 9.31 -2.42
N LEU A 111 2.02 9.83 -1.34
CA LEU A 111 3.26 9.35 -0.77
C LEU A 111 2.91 8.48 0.43
N GLU A 112 3.14 7.18 0.33
CA GLU A 112 2.70 6.21 1.34
C GLU A 112 3.86 5.68 2.17
N ARG A 113 3.57 5.34 3.43
CA ARG A 113 4.48 4.61 4.34
C ARG A 113 5.85 5.26 4.50
N LEU A 114 5.88 6.58 4.53
CA LEU A 114 7.10 7.34 4.77
C LEU A 114 7.61 7.03 6.20
N PRO A 115 8.90 6.66 6.38
CA PRO A 115 9.46 6.25 7.68
C PRO A 115 9.75 7.42 8.64
N LEU A 116 9.68 8.66 8.16
CA LEU A 116 9.88 9.89 8.93
C LEU A 116 8.53 10.44 9.41
N ASP A 117 8.54 11.25 10.47
CA ASP A 117 7.40 12.10 10.83
C ASP A 117 7.01 13.00 9.63
N VAL A 118 5.95 12.59 8.93
CA VAL A 118 5.42 13.28 7.74
C VAL A 118 5.13 14.76 8.00
N ARG A 119 4.88 15.13 9.25
CA ARG A 119 4.72 16.53 9.65
C ARG A 119 6.02 17.33 9.56
N GLN A 120 7.14 16.76 9.98
CA GLN A 120 8.45 17.43 9.87
C GLN A 120 8.84 17.57 8.40
N LEU A 121 8.57 16.56 7.59
CA LEU A 121 8.78 16.62 6.14
C LEU A 121 7.96 17.75 5.50
N TYR A 122 6.68 17.88 5.88
CA TYR A 122 5.84 18.97 5.42
C TYR A 122 6.43 20.34 5.78
N GLU A 123 6.80 20.57 7.04
CA GLU A 123 7.39 21.84 7.48
C GLU A 123 8.69 22.16 6.74
N LEU A 124 9.49 21.13 6.40
CA LEU A 124 10.71 21.27 5.63
C LEU A 124 10.44 21.67 4.17
N ILE A 125 9.44 21.06 3.53
CA ILE A 125 9.11 21.29 2.11
C ILE A 125 8.35 22.60 1.89
N ARG A 126 7.49 22.99 2.84
CA ARG A 126 6.64 24.18 2.77
C ARG A 126 7.34 25.46 2.27
N PRO A 127 8.52 25.88 2.79
CA PRO A 127 9.22 27.06 2.29
C PRO A 127 9.72 26.90 0.84
N TYR A 128 10.06 25.69 0.40
CA TYR A 128 10.49 25.45 -0.98
C TYR A 128 9.33 25.54 -1.98
N ILE A 129 8.11 25.12 -1.58
CA ILE A 129 6.91 25.32 -2.39
C ILE A 129 6.66 26.81 -2.61
N GLN A 130 6.73 27.61 -1.54
CA GLN A 130 6.54 29.06 -1.62
C GLN A 130 7.61 29.73 -2.48
N LYS A 131 8.89 29.36 -2.31
CA LYS A 131 9.99 29.85 -3.15
C LYS A 131 9.82 29.46 -4.62
N GLY A 132 9.37 28.23 -4.90
CA GLY A 132 9.06 27.78 -6.25
C GLY A 132 7.97 28.63 -6.91
N ARG A 133 6.86 28.87 -6.19
CA ARG A 133 5.76 29.73 -6.66
C ARG A 133 6.20 31.17 -6.91
N GLN A 134 7.03 31.74 -6.03
CA GLN A 134 7.57 33.09 -6.22
C GLN A 134 8.43 33.17 -7.49
N ARG A 135 9.36 32.22 -7.69
CA ARG A 135 10.19 32.19 -8.90
C ARG A 135 9.36 32.08 -10.18
N TYR A 136 8.33 31.24 -10.17
CA TYR A 136 7.44 31.08 -11.31
C TYR A 136 6.67 32.37 -11.64
N ARG A 137 6.20 33.11 -10.62
CA ARG A 137 5.52 34.40 -10.82
C ARG A 137 6.43 35.44 -11.45
N MET A 138 7.63 35.64 -10.90
CA MET A 138 8.58 36.64 -11.41
C MET A 138 8.94 36.38 -12.87
N HIS A 139 9.14 35.10 -13.24
CA HIS A 139 9.45 34.74 -14.62
C HIS A 139 8.30 35.06 -15.58
N ASN A 140 7.04 34.79 -15.18
CA ASN A 140 5.88 35.12 -16.00
C ASN A 140 5.66 36.64 -16.15
N ASP A 141 5.93 37.42 -15.10
CA ASP A 141 5.75 38.87 -15.13
C ASP A 141 6.78 39.54 -16.07
N GLU A 142 8.04 39.11 -16.05
CA GLU A 142 9.09 39.61 -16.96
C GLU A 142 8.80 39.33 -18.44
N ASP A 143 8.20 38.18 -18.75
CA ASP A 143 7.83 37.82 -20.12
C ASP A 143 6.63 38.63 -20.64
N PHE A 144 5.75 39.10 -19.74
CA PHE A 144 4.65 39.98 -20.09
C PHE A 144 5.14 41.37 -20.47
N ASP A 145 6.04 41.95 -19.66
CA ASP A 145 6.61 43.28 -19.90
C ASP A 145 7.44 43.35 -21.21
N ARG A 146 8.05 42.23 -21.64
CA ARG A 146 8.75 42.17 -22.95
C ARG A 146 7.82 42.12 -24.15
N ARG A 147 6.55 41.77 -23.96
CA ARG A 147 5.56 41.61 -25.04
C ARG A 147 4.58 42.78 -25.17
N SER A 148 4.54 43.68 -24.19
CA SER A 148 3.77 44.94 -24.21
C SER A 148 4.58 46.10 -24.78
#